data_AF-A0A2D6N695-F1
#
_entry.id   AF-A0A2D6N695-F1
#
_cell.length_a   1.000
_cell.length_b   1.000
_cell.length_c   1.000
_cell.angle_alpha   90.00
_cell.angle_beta   90.00
_cell.angle_gamma   90.00
#
_symmetry.space_group_name_H-M   'P 1'
#
loop_
_entity.id
_entity.type
_entity.pdbx_description
1 polymer ?
#
loop_
_entity_poly.entity_id
_entity_poly.type
_entity_poly.pdbx_seq_one_letter_code
_entity_poly.pdbx_strand_id
1 'polypeptide(L)'
;PLTVTNGAVRVPEAPGLGVEVDVEAIQRDRVSPDTPSPVDEYFAQRRVLRIRWTDGASWLFGDDREYRRMFDAGQLPIFERGVTLESIEDDGSAAFERLYARVEHGATPE
;
A
#
# COMPACT_ATOMS: atom_id res chain seq x y z
N PRO A 1 -27.88 3.79 9.63
CA PRO A 1 -26.72 4.68 9.89
C PRO A 1 -26.37 4.63 11.38
N LEU A 2 -25.07 4.67 11.74
CA LEU A 2 -24.63 4.63 13.14
C LEU A 2 -24.67 6.04 13.75
N THR A 3 -25.20 6.17 14.96
CA THR A 3 -25.23 7.45 15.68
C THR A 3 -23.90 7.70 16.37
N VAL A 4 -23.19 8.75 15.95
CA VAL A 4 -21.95 9.22 16.58
C VAL A 4 -22.29 10.31 17.61
N THR A 5 -21.76 10.20 18.83
CA THR A 5 -21.93 11.19 19.89
C THR A 5 -20.58 11.42 20.57
N ASN A 6 -20.12 12.69 20.61
CA ASN A 6 -18.82 13.08 21.16
C ASN A 6 -17.62 12.26 20.63
N GLY A 7 -17.64 11.94 19.32
CA GLY A 7 -16.56 11.17 18.68
C GLY A 7 -16.60 9.67 18.95
N ALA A 8 -17.63 9.16 19.64
CA ALA A 8 -17.80 7.74 19.92
C ALA A 8 -19.11 7.19 19.33
N VAL A 9 -19.14 5.89 19.06
CA VAL A 9 -20.34 5.13 18.69
C VAL A 9 -20.60 4.12 19.81
N ARG A 10 -21.86 3.99 20.22
CA ARG A 10 -22.25 2.97 21.20
C ARG A 10 -22.13 1.58 20.57
N VAL A 11 -21.50 0.64 21.27
CA VAL A 11 -21.45 -0.76 20.86
C VAL A 11 -22.86 -1.34 20.85
N PRO A 12 -23.30 -2.00 19.75
CA PRO A 12 -24.61 -2.64 19.68
C PRO A 12 -24.77 -3.77 20.71
N GLU A 13 -26.00 -3.93 21.23
CA GLU A 13 -26.35 -5.00 22.17
C GLU A 13 -26.90 -6.26 21.48
N ALA A 14 -27.23 -6.14 20.18
CA ALA A 14 -27.70 -7.25 19.37
C ALA A 14 -26.54 -8.21 18.99
N PRO A 15 -26.84 -9.47 18.62
CA PRO A 15 -25.81 -10.46 18.28
C PRO A 15 -24.89 -10.02 17.13
N GLY A 16 -23.65 -10.53 17.16
CA GLY A 16 -22.66 -10.28 16.11
C GLY A 16 -22.27 -8.82 16.01
N LEU A 17 -22.31 -8.26 14.79
CA LEU A 17 -22.03 -6.84 14.54
C LEU A 17 -23.21 -5.92 14.89
N GLY A 18 -24.35 -6.48 15.30
CA GLY A 18 -25.56 -5.75 15.67
C GLY A 18 -26.19 -4.93 14.53
N VAL A 19 -26.01 -5.39 13.29
CA VAL A 19 -26.57 -4.79 12.08
C VAL A 19 -27.23 -5.86 11.22
N GLU A 20 -28.35 -5.50 10.61
CA GLU A 20 -28.97 -6.30 9.55
C GLU A 20 -28.29 -6.01 8.22
N VAL A 21 -28.07 -7.06 7.43
CA VAL A 21 -27.39 -6.97 6.15
C VAL A 21 -28.42 -6.77 5.03
N ASP A 22 -28.18 -5.78 4.17
CA ASP A 22 -28.97 -5.58 2.96
C ASP A 22 -28.59 -6.62 1.89
N VAL A 23 -29.42 -7.66 1.78
CA VAL A 23 -29.19 -8.77 0.84
C VAL A 23 -29.34 -8.33 -0.61
N GLU A 24 -30.21 -7.36 -0.90
CA GLU A 24 -30.37 -6.84 -2.27
C GLU A 24 -29.13 -6.07 -2.69
N ALA A 25 -28.52 -5.30 -1.78
CA ALA A 25 -27.23 -4.66 -2.02
C ALA A 25 -26.12 -5.68 -2.31
N ILE A 26 -26.06 -6.79 -1.56
CA ILE A 26 -25.07 -7.86 -1.83
C ILE A 26 -25.22 -8.41 -3.24
N GLN A 27 -26.44 -8.65 -3.71
CA GLN A 27 -26.65 -9.21 -5.05
C GLN A 27 -26.34 -8.18 -6.14
N ARG A 28 -26.74 -6.92 -5.94
CA ARG A 28 -26.48 -5.83 -6.89
C ARG A 28 -24.98 -5.55 -7.04
N ASP A 29 -24.26 -5.55 -5.93
CA ASP A 29 -22.85 -5.14 -5.87
C ASP A 29 -21.92 -6.37 -5.82
N ARG A 30 -22.41 -7.54 -6.27
CA ARG A 30 -21.64 -8.78 -6.28
C ARG A 30 -20.52 -8.72 -7.31
N VAL A 31 -19.29 -8.89 -6.84
CA VAL A 31 -18.09 -8.89 -7.69
C VAL A 31 -17.77 -10.31 -8.15
N SER A 32 -17.25 -10.46 -9.37
CA SER A 32 -16.78 -11.75 -9.87
C SER A 32 -15.57 -12.22 -9.04
N PRO A 33 -15.43 -13.51 -8.71
CA PRO A 33 -14.21 -14.04 -8.09
C PRO A 33 -12.95 -13.77 -8.93
N ASP A 34 -13.11 -13.61 -10.24
CA ASP A 34 -12.01 -13.31 -11.17
C ASP A 34 -11.69 -11.81 -11.28
N THR A 35 -12.47 -10.94 -10.63
CA THR A 35 -12.17 -9.51 -10.60
C THR A 35 -10.92 -9.29 -9.75
N PRO A 36 -9.87 -8.67 -10.31
CA PRO A 36 -8.67 -8.31 -9.55
C PRO A 36 -9.07 -7.49 -8.31
N SER A 37 -8.51 -7.85 -7.16
CA SER A 37 -8.64 -6.97 -6.00
C SER A 37 -7.87 -5.67 -6.24
N PRO A 38 -8.19 -4.58 -5.51
CA PRO A 38 -7.38 -3.37 -5.57
C PRO A 38 -5.89 -3.60 -5.28
N VAL A 39 -5.56 -4.66 -4.52
CA VAL A 39 -4.18 -5.08 -4.25
C VAL A 39 -3.55 -5.72 -5.49
N ASP A 40 -4.29 -6.56 -6.21
CA ASP A 40 -3.81 -7.15 -7.47
C ASP A 40 -3.58 -6.08 -8.54
N GLU A 41 -4.49 -5.12 -8.65
CA GLU A 41 -4.35 -3.98 -9.55
C GLU A 41 -3.13 -3.12 -9.21
N TYR A 42 -2.91 -2.87 -7.91
CA TYR A 42 -1.73 -2.17 -7.43
C TYR A 42 -0.44 -2.89 -7.84
N PHE A 43 -0.34 -4.20 -7.62
CA PHE A 43 0.87 -4.97 -7.95
C PHE A 43 1.06 -5.23 -9.45
N ALA A 44 0.02 -5.13 -10.26
CA ALA A 44 0.13 -5.24 -11.71
C ALA A 44 0.83 -4.03 -12.36
N GLN A 45 0.86 -2.89 -11.67
CA GLN A 45 1.46 -1.65 -12.18
C GLN A 45 2.94 -1.57 -11.79
N ARG A 46 3.80 -1.34 -12.79
CA ARG A 46 5.22 -1.05 -12.57
C ARG A 46 5.36 0.29 -11.84
N ARG A 47 6.22 0.28 -10.82
CA ARG A 47 6.56 1.45 -10.02
C ARG A 47 7.98 1.31 -9.48
N VAL A 48 8.58 2.43 -9.12
CA VAL A 48 9.79 2.47 -8.30
C VAL A 48 9.48 3.25 -7.05
N LEU A 49 9.76 2.65 -5.90
CA LEU A 49 9.66 3.29 -4.61
C LEU A 49 11.03 3.84 -4.23
N ARG A 50 11.07 5.09 -3.82
CA ARG A 50 12.29 5.72 -3.31
C ARG A 50 12.10 6.14 -1.87
N ILE A 51 12.93 5.63 -0.98
CA ILE A 51 12.97 6.04 0.42
C ILE A 51 14.23 6.84 0.68
N ARG A 52 14.10 8.02 1.30
CA ARG A 52 15.22 8.88 1.69
C ARG A 52 15.18 9.17 3.19
N TRP A 53 16.28 8.90 3.88
CA TRP A 53 16.47 9.23 5.30
C TRP A 53 17.15 10.59 5.47
N THR A 54 17.03 11.14 6.68
CA THR A 54 17.53 12.50 6.98
C THR A 54 19.05 12.57 7.07
N ASP A 55 19.70 11.43 7.30
CA ASP A 55 21.14 11.24 7.30
C ASP A 55 21.76 11.12 5.89
N GLY A 56 20.91 11.13 4.85
CA GLY A 56 21.31 11.02 3.45
C GLY A 56 21.27 9.60 2.88
N ALA A 57 20.93 8.57 3.66
CA ALA A 57 20.72 7.24 3.10
C ALA A 57 19.52 7.24 2.14
N SER A 58 19.67 6.66 0.95
CA SER A 58 18.59 6.52 -0.03
C SER A 58 18.57 5.11 -0.61
N TRP A 59 17.37 4.58 -0.83
CA TRP A 59 17.15 3.27 -1.42
C TRP A 59 16.01 3.31 -2.44
N LEU A 60 16.18 2.52 -3.50
CA LEU A 60 15.18 2.25 -4.52
C LEU A 60 14.69 0.81 -4.40
N PHE A 61 13.39 0.63 -4.59
CA PHE A 61 12.72 -0.68 -4.56
C PHE A 61 11.74 -0.79 -5.72
N GLY A 62 11.63 -1.97 -6.33
CA GLY A 62 10.60 -2.25 -7.33
C GLY A 62 9.25 -2.65 -6.72
N ASP A 63 9.24 -3.01 -5.43
CA ASP A 63 8.11 -3.61 -4.75
C ASP A 63 8.06 -3.16 -3.27
N ASP A 64 6.88 -2.85 -2.74
CA ASP A 64 6.72 -2.40 -1.35
C ASP A 64 6.94 -3.52 -0.33
N ARG A 65 6.71 -4.78 -0.72
CA ARG A 65 6.98 -5.96 0.12
C ARG A 65 8.48 -6.13 0.37
N GLU A 66 9.32 -5.67 -0.55
CA GLU A 66 10.77 -5.78 -0.42
C GLU A 66 11.31 -4.86 0.68
N TYR A 67 10.97 -3.55 0.66
CA TYR A 67 11.45 -2.65 1.72
C TYR A 67 10.87 -3.04 3.08
N ARG A 68 9.61 -3.49 3.14
CA ARG A 68 9.00 -3.98 4.38
C ARG A 68 9.77 -5.15 4.94
N ARG A 69 10.08 -6.16 4.11
CA ARG A 69 10.88 -7.33 4.51
C ARG A 69 12.26 -6.92 5.01
N MET A 70 12.95 -6.01 4.31
CA MET A 70 14.27 -5.52 4.73
C MET A 70 14.21 -4.74 6.05
N PHE A 71 13.18 -3.92 6.23
CA PHE A 71 12.93 -3.20 7.47
C PHE A 71 12.69 -4.16 8.65
N ASP A 72 11.82 -5.15 8.48
CA ASP A 72 11.53 -6.17 9.49
C ASP A 72 12.77 -7.00 9.85
N ALA A 73 13.68 -7.20 8.89
CA ALA A 73 14.96 -7.86 9.09
C ALA A 73 16.04 -6.96 9.72
N GLY A 74 15.74 -5.69 10.01
CA GLY A 74 16.69 -4.72 10.59
C GLY A 74 17.77 -4.25 9.61
N GLN A 75 17.55 -4.39 8.30
CA GLN A 75 18.50 -4.03 7.25
C GLN A 75 18.36 -2.58 6.78
N LEU A 76 17.28 -1.90 7.17
CA LEU A 76 17.02 -0.49 6.88
C LEU A 76 17.04 0.34 8.18
N PRO A 77 17.42 1.62 8.12
CA PRO A 77 17.31 2.51 9.27
C PRO A 77 15.84 2.70 9.69
N ILE A 78 15.64 3.16 10.92
CA ILE A 78 14.29 3.45 11.43
C ILE A 78 13.62 4.60 10.68
N PHE A 79 12.29 4.57 10.59
CA PHE A 79 11.49 5.64 9.98
C PHE A 79 11.28 6.81 10.95
N GLU A 80 12.28 7.69 11.06
CA GLU A 80 12.21 8.91 11.87
C GLU A 80 11.45 10.05 11.17
N ARG A 81 11.16 11.13 11.91
CA ARG A 81 10.52 12.31 11.33
C ARG A 81 11.42 12.91 10.25
N GLY A 82 10.88 13.04 9.04
CA GLY A 82 11.59 13.61 7.89
C GLY A 82 11.98 12.56 6.85
N VAL A 83 11.83 11.26 7.14
CA VAL A 83 11.93 10.22 6.11
C VAL A 83 10.82 10.39 5.08
N THR A 84 11.16 10.35 3.80
CA THR A 84 10.20 10.45 2.69
C THR A 84 10.12 9.13 1.93
N LEU A 85 8.90 8.75 1.53
CA LEU A 85 8.63 7.69 0.57
C LEU A 85 7.98 8.31 -0.66
N GLU A 86 8.60 8.13 -1.83
CA GLU A 86 8.10 8.57 -3.13
C GLU A 86 7.72 7.33 -3.95
N SER A 87 6.51 7.33 -4.54
CA SER A 87 6.09 6.31 -5.51
C SER A 87 6.16 6.91 -6.91
N ILE A 88 7.06 6.38 -7.73
CA ILE A 88 7.28 6.82 -9.11
C ILE A 88 6.60 5.78 -9.99
N GLU A 89 5.49 6.16 -10.61
CA GLU A 89 4.70 5.27 -11.47
C GLU A 89 5.27 5.22 -12.89
N ASP A 90 5.06 4.09 -13.58
CA ASP A 90 5.45 3.94 -14.98
C ASP A 90 4.64 4.88 -15.87
N ASP A 91 5.29 5.94 -16.34
CA ASP A 91 4.74 6.92 -17.28
C ASP A 91 5.08 6.60 -18.74
N GLY A 92 5.69 5.43 -19.01
CA GLY A 92 6.18 5.00 -20.31
C GLY A 92 7.43 5.74 -20.78
N SER A 93 8.07 6.57 -19.95
CA SER A 93 9.24 7.33 -20.34
C SER A 93 10.53 6.50 -20.32
N ALA A 94 11.48 6.86 -21.18
CA ALA A 94 12.84 6.29 -21.12
C ALA A 94 13.55 6.60 -19.80
N ALA A 95 13.13 7.64 -19.08
CA ALA A 95 13.66 7.96 -17.75
C ALA A 95 13.17 6.94 -16.72
N PHE A 96 11.88 6.60 -16.75
CA PHE A 96 11.33 5.54 -15.91
C PHE A 96 11.99 4.20 -16.21
N GLU A 97 12.14 3.82 -17.48
CA GLU A 97 12.78 2.54 -17.84
C GLU A 97 14.20 2.40 -17.25
N ARG A 98 15.00 3.47 -17.33
CA ARG A 98 16.34 3.49 -16.73
C ARG A 98 16.30 3.36 -15.21
N LEU A 99 15.31 3.98 -14.57
CA LEU A 99 15.13 3.90 -13.12
C LEU A 99 14.68 2.50 -12.70
N TYR A 100 13.70 1.92 -13.40
CA TYR A 100 13.17 0.59 -13.15
C TYR A 100 14.21 -0.51 -13.34
N ALA A 101 15.07 -0.39 -14.37
CA ALA A 101 16.17 -1.32 -14.59
C ALA A 101 17.14 -1.42 -13.40
N ARG A 102 17.23 -0.39 -12.54
CA ARG A 102 18.05 -0.46 -11.31
C ARG A 102 17.47 -1.38 -10.26
N VAL A 103 16.16 -1.59 -10.24
CA VAL A 103 15.46 -2.38 -9.21
C VAL A 103 14.91 -3.71 -9.72
N GLU A 104 15.09 -4.01 -11.01
CA GLU A 104 14.61 -5.24 -11.65
C GLU A 104 15.13 -6.51 -10.96
N HIS A 105 16.32 -6.43 -10.37
CA HIS A 105 16.99 -7.55 -9.69
C HIS A 105 16.99 -7.42 -8.16
N GLY A 106 16.15 -6.53 -7.61
CA GLY A 106 16.01 -6.26 -6.17
C GLY A 106 16.40 -4.84 -5.77
N ALA A 107 16.29 -4.58 -4.47
CA ALA A 107 16.55 -3.26 -3.89
C ALA A 107 17.97 -2.75 -4.19
N THR A 108 18.09 -1.46 -4.50
CA THR A 108 19.39 -0.81 -4.74
C THR A 108 19.57 0.45 -3.90
N PRO A 109 20.77 0.65 -3.32
CA PRO A 109 21.14 1.96 -2.79
C PRO A 109 21.14 3.02 -3.92
N GLU A 110 20.82 4.27 -3.56
CA GLU A 110 20.89 5.44 -4.45
C GLU A 110 21.88 6.47 -3.93
#